data_AF-A0A1C5CM59-F1
#
_entry.id   AF-A0A1C5CM59-F1
#
_cell.length_a   1.000
_cell.length_b   1.000
_cell.length_c   1.000
_cell.angle_alpha   90.00
_cell.angle_beta   90.00
_cell.angle_gamma   90.00
#
_symmetry.space_group_name_H-M   'P 1'
#
loop_
_entity.id
_entity.type
_entity.pdbx_description
1 polymer ?
#
loop_
_entity_poly.entity_id
_entity_poly.type
_entity_poly.pdbx_seq_one_letter_code
_entity_poly.pdbx_strand_id
1 'polypeptide(L)'
;MADLCQWQSSAPSTRAAGYRPGAAIDRRQRGRPGRTGRELGLVRRASSALAAEEPTQRKVYDVAKGRKNGLYSGISEELSALMRTGWADTERHDLQLGEQAPYAARRRAALSARFPGERLVIPAGNLKVRSNDDTYPFRPYSGYVHMTGDQARDGALVLEPRADGGHDAYCYQLPRDSRDNDEFWTGATAELWMGRRRSLAESEIVLGLSCRDVRTAARDLAAASGAPTRIVRGIDLSLEAAVTTDEERDAELEEALSDLRLVKDDWEIAELREAVDSTVRGFNDVIGELSRAIASSERWIEGTFFRRARLEGNSVGYGSICAAGEHATIMHWTDNDGPVRPGDLLLLDAGVETHTLYTADVTRTLPISGTFTPLQRKVYDAVYEAQEAGMAAVKPGAAYRDFHEASQRHLAARLVEWGFIDGPADRAYELGLQRRFTMAGTGHMLGLDVHDCAQARHEEYVDGVLEPGMVLTVEPGLYFQPDDLTVPEEWRGIGVRIEDDLVVTDDGHENLSAGLPRSADDIEAWMARFAG
;
A
#
# COMPACT_ATOMS: atom_id res chain seq x y z
N MET A 1 3.00 -22.70 -60.68
CA MET A 1 1.85 -23.30 -61.40
C MET A 1 0.68 -22.33 -61.28
N ALA A 2 -0.22 -22.35 -62.27
CA ALA A 2 -1.56 -21.72 -62.37
C ALA A 2 -2.27 -21.30 -61.05
N ASP A 3 -3.13 -20.27 -61.00
CA ASP A 3 -3.58 -19.34 -62.06
C ASP A 3 -4.26 -18.06 -61.50
N LEU A 4 -4.29 -17.01 -62.35
CA LEU A 4 -5.32 -15.96 -62.56
C LEU A 4 -6.21 -15.44 -61.39
N CYS A 5 -6.19 -14.14 -61.08
CA CYS A 5 -6.93 -13.02 -61.72
C CYS A 5 -8.38 -12.86 -61.16
N GLN A 6 -8.68 -11.91 -60.26
CA GLN A 6 -8.94 -10.45 -60.43
C GLN A 6 -10.35 -10.10 -61.01
N TRP A 7 -10.98 -9.08 -60.39
CA TRP A 7 -12.17 -8.27 -60.78
C TRP A 7 -13.60 -8.57 -60.25
N GLN A 8 -14.14 -7.49 -59.68
CA GLN A 8 -15.51 -6.97 -59.47
C GLN A 8 -16.63 -7.60 -60.35
N SER A 9 -17.93 -7.59 -59.99
CA SER A 9 -18.71 -6.52 -59.33
C SER A 9 -20.13 -6.95 -58.89
N SER A 10 -20.89 -5.99 -58.33
CA SER A 10 -22.36 -5.89 -58.24
C SER A 10 -23.11 -6.54 -57.06
N ALA A 11 -24.07 -5.78 -56.51
CA ALA A 11 -25.06 -6.17 -55.49
C ALA A 11 -26.47 -6.25 -56.14
N PRO A 12 -27.52 -6.77 -55.46
CA PRO A 12 -28.36 -5.85 -54.67
C PRO A 12 -29.15 -6.42 -53.46
N SER A 13 -29.42 -5.55 -52.47
CA SER A 13 -30.54 -5.58 -51.50
C SER A 13 -30.65 -6.77 -50.50
N THR A 14 -30.91 -6.53 -49.20
CA THR A 14 -32.20 -6.04 -48.70
C THR A 14 -32.12 -5.33 -47.33
N ARG A 15 -33.25 -4.71 -46.93
CA ARG A 15 -33.52 -3.94 -45.69
C ARG A 15 -33.46 -4.87 -44.44
N ALA A 16 -33.48 -4.45 -43.17
CA ALA A 16 -33.67 -3.16 -42.48
C ALA A 16 -32.98 -3.26 -41.08
N ALA A 17 -32.96 -2.29 -40.16
CA ALA A 17 -33.49 -0.92 -40.08
C ALA A 17 -32.52 -0.05 -39.22
N GLY A 18 -32.91 1.17 -38.82
CA GLY A 18 -32.14 2.02 -37.90
C GLY A 18 -32.98 2.72 -36.84
N TYR A 19 -32.34 3.15 -35.75
CA TYR A 19 -32.92 4.05 -34.74
C TYR A 19 -31.85 5.05 -34.26
N ARG A 20 -32.24 6.33 -34.12
CA ARG A 20 -31.44 7.41 -33.50
C ARG A 20 -32.26 8.03 -32.37
N PRO A 21 -31.65 8.47 -31.26
CA PRO A 21 -32.38 9.07 -30.14
C PRO A 21 -32.79 10.52 -30.44
N GLY A 22 -33.85 10.99 -29.77
CA GLY A 22 -34.38 12.34 -29.93
C GLY A 22 -34.73 13.00 -28.58
N ALA A 23 -34.25 14.25 -28.44
CA ALA A 23 -34.62 15.39 -27.59
C ALA A 23 -35.61 15.26 -26.40
N ALA A 24 -35.32 16.07 -25.38
CA ALA A 24 -36.14 16.36 -24.20
C ALA A 24 -37.43 17.17 -24.50
N ILE A 25 -38.35 17.27 -23.51
CA ILE A 25 -39.20 18.46 -23.25
C ILE A 25 -39.93 18.40 -21.87
N ASP A 26 -39.99 19.57 -21.22
CA ASP A 26 -40.91 20.14 -20.21
C ASP A 26 -41.93 19.26 -19.43
N ARG A 27 -42.09 19.55 -18.12
CA ARG A 27 -43.27 19.21 -17.31
C ARG A 27 -43.73 20.38 -16.44
N ARG A 28 -44.94 20.88 -16.71
CA ARG A 28 -45.65 21.86 -15.87
C ARG A 28 -46.65 21.24 -14.88
N GLN A 29 -47.08 22.08 -13.96
CA GLN A 29 -47.90 21.85 -12.75
C GLN A 29 -49.35 21.33 -12.96
N ARG A 30 -49.88 20.67 -11.91
CA ARG A 30 -51.26 20.62 -11.33
C ARG A 30 -51.38 19.30 -10.52
N GLY A 31 -52.08 19.13 -9.39
CA GLY A 31 -52.85 20.00 -8.49
C GLY A 31 -53.28 19.19 -7.22
N ARG A 32 -53.75 19.85 -6.14
CA ARG A 32 -54.21 19.24 -4.85
C ARG A 32 -55.65 18.64 -4.96
N PRO A 33 -56.40 18.19 -3.90
CA PRO A 33 -56.10 17.97 -2.45
C PRO A 33 -56.71 16.68 -1.81
N GLY A 34 -56.47 16.43 -0.50
CA GLY A 34 -57.49 15.79 0.36
C GLY A 34 -57.05 15.07 1.65
N ARG A 35 -57.48 15.61 2.82
CA ARG A 35 -58.00 14.95 4.06
C ARG A 35 -57.26 13.73 4.67
N THR A 36 -57.16 13.46 5.97
CA THR A 36 -57.45 14.05 7.32
C THR A 36 -57.19 12.89 8.30
N GLY A 37 -56.66 13.11 9.50
CA GLY A 37 -56.70 12.10 10.57
C GLY A 37 -55.58 12.22 11.59
N ARG A 38 -55.92 12.57 12.83
CA ARG A 38 -55.03 12.43 13.99
C ARG A 38 -55.28 11.06 14.62
N GLU A 39 -54.23 10.43 15.14
CA GLU A 39 -54.29 9.89 16.51
C GLU A 39 -52.90 9.81 17.13
N LEU A 40 -52.78 10.27 18.38
CA LEU A 40 -51.57 10.27 19.18
C LEU A 40 -51.78 9.28 20.35
N GLY A 41 -51.19 8.10 20.24
CA GLY A 41 -51.21 7.08 21.29
C GLY A 41 -49.87 6.99 22.00
N LEU A 42 -49.72 7.66 23.14
CA LEU A 42 -48.53 7.54 23.98
C LEU A 42 -48.67 6.31 24.89
N VAL A 43 -47.85 5.27 24.69
CA VAL A 43 -47.80 4.11 25.60
C VAL A 43 -46.37 3.90 26.10
N ARG A 44 -46.26 3.77 27.43
CA ARG A 44 -45.03 3.58 28.20
C ARG A 44 -44.24 2.35 27.72
N ARG A 45 -42.93 2.48 27.51
CA ARG A 45 -42.04 1.32 27.52
C ARG A 45 -41.69 0.96 28.96
N ALA A 46 -42.02 -0.26 29.35
CA ALA A 46 -41.55 -0.86 30.59
C ALA A 46 -40.10 -1.36 30.42
N SER A 47 -39.37 -1.42 31.54
CA SER A 47 -38.09 -2.11 31.62
C SER A 47 -38.26 -3.60 31.39
N SER A 48 -37.43 -4.18 30.51
CA SER A 48 -37.14 -5.61 30.49
C SER A 48 -35.65 -5.78 30.24
N ALA A 49 -34.93 -6.35 31.20
CA ALA A 49 -33.54 -6.72 31.01
C ALA A 49 -33.45 -7.78 29.91
N LEU A 50 -32.73 -7.45 28.83
CA LEU A 50 -32.23 -8.46 27.90
C LEU A 50 -30.90 -8.94 28.45
N ALA A 51 -30.77 -10.26 28.63
CA ALA A 51 -29.49 -10.87 28.93
C ALA A 51 -28.53 -10.57 27.78
N ALA A 52 -27.28 -10.25 28.10
CA ALA A 52 -26.24 -10.07 27.08
C ALA A 52 -26.01 -11.43 26.38
N GLU A 53 -26.27 -11.48 25.08
CA GLU A 53 -25.73 -12.54 24.23
C GLU A 53 -24.20 -12.35 24.16
N GLU A 54 -23.45 -13.45 24.25
CA GLU A 54 -21.99 -13.41 24.12
C GLU A 54 -21.60 -12.80 22.76
N PRO A 55 -20.52 -11.99 22.70
CA PRO A 55 -20.05 -11.43 21.44
C PRO A 55 -19.72 -12.58 20.49
N THR A 56 -20.39 -12.62 19.35
CA THR A 56 -20.29 -13.73 18.41
C THR A 56 -18.86 -13.93 17.96
N GLN A 57 -18.26 -15.06 18.35
CA GLN A 57 -17.02 -15.55 17.76
C GLN A 57 -17.12 -15.44 16.24
N ARG A 58 -16.23 -14.65 15.63
CA ARG A 58 -16.00 -14.73 14.18
C ARG A 58 -15.74 -16.20 13.87
N LYS A 59 -16.44 -16.73 12.88
CA LYS A 59 -16.19 -18.10 12.39
C LYS A 59 -14.79 -18.17 11.80
N VAL A 60 -13.81 -18.49 12.65
CA VAL A 60 -12.73 -19.39 12.24
C VAL A 60 -13.44 -20.58 11.57
N TYR A 61 -12.99 -20.98 10.39
CA TYR A 61 -13.60 -22.10 9.67
C TYR A 61 -13.33 -23.40 10.41
N ASP A 62 -14.19 -23.69 11.40
CA ASP A 62 -14.25 -24.96 12.09
C ASP A 62 -14.65 -26.05 11.08
N VAL A 63 -13.64 -26.78 10.62
CA VAL A 63 -13.78 -27.82 9.60
C VAL A 63 -14.62 -29.00 10.12
N ALA A 64 -14.86 -29.11 11.43
CA ALA A 64 -15.84 -30.04 11.99
C ALA A 64 -17.27 -29.76 11.51
N LYS A 65 -17.59 -28.52 11.10
CA LYS A 65 -18.79 -28.23 10.28
C LYS A 65 -18.46 -28.43 8.81
N GLY A 66 -18.56 -29.69 8.38
CA GLY A 66 -18.27 -30.12 7.02
C GLY A 66 -18.86 -29.20 5.95
N ARG A 67 -18.03 -28.84 4.96
CA ARG A 67 -18.42 -27.98 3.83
C ARG A 67 -19.69 -28.54 3.17
N LYS A 68 -20.61 -27.67 2.74
CA LYS A 68 -21.86 -28.06 2.03
C LYS A 68 -21.60 -28.95 0.80
N ASN A 69 -20.41 -28.80 0.19
CA ASN A 69 -19.93 -29.58 -0.96
C ASN A 69 -18.77 -30.52 -0.57
N GLY A 70 -18.67 -30.94 0.69
CA GLY A 70 -17.64 -31.88 1.14
C GLY A 70 -17.78 -33.24 0.46
N LEU A 71 -16.68 -33.78 -0.06
CA LEU A 71 -16.66 -35.07 -0.78
C LEU A 71 -16.80 -36.28 0.16
N TYR A 72 -16.60 -36.09 1.47
CA TYR A 72 -16.61 -37.13 2.49
C TYR A 72 -17.53 -36.73 3.64
N SER A 73 -18.20 -37.71 4.24
CA SER A 73 -19.17 -37.51 5.33
C SER A 73 -18.54 -37.30 6.71
N GLY A 74 -17.23 -37.47 6.84
CA GLY A 74 -16.48 -37.31 8.08
C GLY A 74 -15.05 -37.85 7.97
N ILE A 75 -14.34 -37.84 9.09
CA ILE A 75 -13.00 -38.41 9.26
C ILE A 75 -13.13 -39.76 9.96
N SER A 76 -12.52 -40.82 9.44
CA SER A 76 -12.49 -42.12 10.11
C SER A 76 -11.31 -42.23 11.08
N GLU A 77 -11.43 -43.09 12.09
CA GLU A 77 -10.34 -43.32 13.06
C GLU A 77 -9.08 -43.89 12.38
N GLU A 78 -9.25 -44.73 11.34
CA GLU A 78 -8.13 -45.29 10.58
C GLU A 78 -7.37 -44.22 9.79
N LEU A 79 -8.08 -43.26 9.18
CA LEU A 79 -7.45 -42.12 8.51
C LEU A 79 -6.73 -41.22 9.52
N SER A 80 -7.38 -40.89 10.63
CA SER A 80 -6.77 -40.14 11.74
C SER A 80 -5.50 -40.83 12.26
N ALA A 81 -5.55 -42.12 12.53
CA ALA A 81 -4.40 -42.90 13.00
C ALA A 81 -3.26 -42.94 11.96
N LEU A 82 -3.59 -43.13 10.67
CA LEU A 82 -2.61 -43.09 9.59
C LEU A 82 -1.92 -41.72 9.50
N MET A 83 -2.70 -40.64 9.54
CA MET A 83 -2.23 -39.24 9.46
C MET A 83 -1.38 -38.80 10.66
N ARG A 84 -1.28 -39.60 11.72
CA ARG A 84 -0.44 -39.34 12.90
C ARG A 84 0.86 -40.17 12.92
N THR A 85 1.21 -40.85 11.83
CA THR A 85 2.37 -41.75 11.75
C THR A 85 3.27 -41.49 10.55
N GLY A 86 4.54 -41.88 10.64
CA GLY A 86 5.49 -41.86 9.53
C GLY A 86 6.06 -40.49 9.14
N TRP A 87 5.71 -39.42 9.88
CA TRP A 87 6.29 -38.09 9.68
C TRP A 87 7.69 -38.00 10.28
N ALA A 88 8.63 -37.42 9.53
CA ALA A 88 9.91 -36.98 10.09
C ALA A 88 9.72 -35.70 10.92
N ASP A 89 10.59 -35.50 11.90
CA ASP A 89 10.72 -34.17 12.49
C ASP A 89 11.35 -33.21 11.45
N THR A 90 10.91 -31.96 11.48
CA THR A 90 11.35 -30.88 10.60
C THR A 90 11.83 -29.66 11.38
N GLU A 91 12.09 -29.82 12.68
CA GLU A 91 12.72 -28.81 13.52
C GLU A 91 14.10 -28.41 12.97
N ARG A 92 14.39 -27.11 12.95
CA ARG A 92 15.65 -26.54 12.49
C ARG A 92 16.48 -26.10 13.69
N HIS A 93 17.70 -26.63 13.79
CA HIS A 93 18.62 -26.35 14.89
C HIS A 93 19.82 -25.47 14.47
N ASP A 94 19.93 -25.14 13.19
CA ASP A 94 20.97 -24.34 12.56
C ASP A 94 20.57 -22.87 12.33
N LEU A 95 19.35 -22.50 12.76
CA LEU A 95 18.85 -21.13 12.68
C LEU A 95 19.76 -20.13 13.40
N GLN A 96 19.82 -18.92 12.86
CA GLN A 96 20.52 -17.78 13.44
C GLN A 96 19.51 -16.70 13.82
N LEU A 97 19.96 -15.75 14.64
CA LEU A 97 19.25 -14.51 14.90
C LEU A 97 19.04 -13.75 13.57
N GLY A 98 17.83 -13.23 13.34
CA GLY A 98 17.52 -12.40 12.17
C GLY A 98 18.33 -11.11 12.18
N GLU A 99 18.78 -10.66 11.01
CA GLU A 99 19.63 -9.48 10.85
C GLU A 99 19.01 -8.21 11.46
N GLN A 100 17.68 -8.09 11.32
CA GLN A 100 16.86 -7.00 11.84
C GLN A 100 16.59 -7.08 13.36
N ALA A 101 16.79 -8.24 14.00
CA ALA A 101 16.39 -8.44 15.39
C ALA A 101 17.15 -7.54 16.41
N PRO A 102 18.47 -7.26 16.26
CA PRO A 102 19.17 -6.27 17.07
C PRO A 102 18.66 -4.83 16.88
N TYR A 103 18.23 -4.47 15.67
CA TYR A 103 17.64 -3.17 15.36
C TYR A 103 16.26 -3.03 16.02
N ALA A 104 15.40 -4.04 15.80
CA ALA A 104 14.11 -4.18 16.47
C ALA A 104 14.23 -4.13 18.01
N ALA A 105 15.29 -4.71 18.60
CA ALA A 105 15.53 -4.62 20.04
C ALA A 105 15.78 -3.19 20.53
N ARG A 106 16.52 -2.36 19.78
CA ARG A 106 16.71 -0.92 20.11
C ARG A 106 15.39 -0.15 20.00
N ARG A 107 14.60 -0.42 18.95
CA ARG A 107 13.30 0.22 18.71
C ARG A 107 12.28 -0.13 19.82
N ARG A 108 12.23 -1.40 20.24
CA ARG A 108 11.46 -1.83 21.43
C ARG A 108 11.92 -1.16 22.72
N ALA A 109 13.23 -0.93 22.90
CA ALA A 109 13.74 -0.22 24.07
C ALA A 109 13.34 1.28 24.07
N ALA A 110 13.35 1.92 22.89
CA ALA A 110 12.85 3.29 22.74
C ALA A 110 11.34 3.39 23.03
N LEU A 111 10.53 2.45 22.51
CA LEU A 111 9.11 2.37 22.82
C LEU A 111 8.84 2.12 24.31
N SER A 112 9.58 1.17 24.91
CA SER A 112 9.55 0.88 26.36
C SER A 112 9.80 2.13 27.21
N ALA A 113 10.70 3.01 26.81
CA ALA A 113 11.02 4.23 27.55
C ALA A 113 9.90 5.29 27.49
N ARG A 114 9.03 5.25 26.48
CA ARG A 114 7.88 6.18 26.32
C ARG A 114 6.70 5.82 27.22
N PHE A 115 6.50 4.53 27.54
CA PHE A 115 5.32 4.04 28.27
C PHE A 115 5.65 3.24 29.54
N PRO A 116 6.40 3.81 30.51
CA PRO A 116 6.81 3.09 31.71
C PRO A 116 5.62 2.66 32.57
N GLY A 117 5.56 1.38 32.95
CA GLY A 117 4.50 0.84 33.80
C GLY A 117 3.22 0.42 33.06
N GLU A 118 3.20 0.47 31.73
CA GLU A 118 2.05 0.11 30.90
C GLU A 118 2.32 -1.18 30.11
N ARG A 119 1.32 -2.04 29.92
CA ARG A 119 1.41 -3.17 29.00
C ARG A 119 1.08 -2.72 27.59
N LEU A 120 1.97 -2.97 26.64
CA LEU A 120 1.76 -2.66 25.23
C LEU A 120 1.52 -3.96 24.46
N VAL A 121 0.42 -4.03 23.70
CA VAL A 121 0.06 -5.17 22.85
C VAL A 121 0.05 -4.70 21.39
N ILE A 122 0.85 -5.34 20.55
CA ILE A 122 1.04 -4.96 19.14
C ILE A 122 0.75 -6.21 18.30
N PRO A 123 -0.50 -6.41 17.82
CA PRO A 123 -0.84 -7.58 17.01
C PRO A 123 -0.17 -7.54 15.63
N ALA A 124 0.12 -8.72 15.07
CA ALA A 124 0.58 -8.88 13.69
C ALA A 124 -0.59 -8.80 12.68
N GLY A 125 -1.79 -9.20 13.12
CA GLY A 125 -3.01 -9.26 12.32
C GLY A 125 -3.32 -10.64 11.74
N ASN A 126 -4.53 -10.78 11.21
CA ASN A 126 -5.07 -12.05 10.71
C ASN A 126 -5.25 -12.06 9.17
N LEU A 127 -5.50 -13.26 8.61
CA LEU A 127 -5.82 -13.43 7.18
C LEU A 127 -7.07 -12.65 6.76
N LYS A 128 -7.01 -11.98 5.60
CA LYS A 128 -8.15 -11.28 4.97
C LYS A 128 -8.72 -12.12 3.83
N VAL A 129 -10.01 -12.40 3.87
CA VAL A 129 -10.71 -13.17 2.82
C VAL A 129 -10.76 -12.36 1.52
N ARG A 130 -10.42 -13.00 0.40
CA ARG A 130 -10.54 -12.48 -0.96
C ARG A 130 -11.83 -12.96 -1.61
N SER A 131 -12.07 -14.27 -1.63
CA SER A 131 -13.28 -14.86 -2.20
C SER A 131 -13.55 -16.26 -1.62
N ASN A 132 -14.63 -16.40 -0.85
CA ASN A 132 -14.99 -17.64 -0.16
C ASN A 132 -13.87 -18.17 0.76
N ASP A 133 -13.19 -19.25 0.40
CA ASP A 133 -12.06 -19.83 1.12
C ASP A 133 -10.68 -19.43 0.58
N ASP A 134 -10.65 -18.56 -0.45
CA ASP A 134 -9.44 -17.88 -0.92
C ASP A 134 -9.17 -16.60 -0.10
N THR A 135 -7.92 -16.42 0.35
CA THR A 135 -7.47 -15.26 1.12
C THR A 135 -6.48 -14.43 0.30
N TYR A 136 -6.43 -13.12 0.55
CA TYR A 136 -5.31 -12.32 0.06
C TYR A 136 -3.98 -12.85 0.63
N PRO A 137 -2.84 -12.67 -0.08
CA PRO A 137 -1.52 -12.85 0.50
C PRO A 137 -1.43 -12.11 1.84
N PHE A 138 -0.91 -12.78 2.86
CA PHE A 138 -0.80 -12.16 4.18
C PHE A 138 0.29 -11.09 4.17
N ARG A 139 -0.06 -9.90 4.65
CA ARG A 139 0.87 -8.84 5.00
C ARG A 139 0.58 -8.42 6.45
N PRO A 140 1.57 -8.47 7.36
CA PRO A 140 1.37 -8.09 8.75
C PRO A 140 1.22 -6.57 8.89
N TYR A 141 0.77 -6.13 10.07
CA TYR A 141 0.82 -4.72 10.45
C TYR A 141 2.26 -4.22 10.55
N SER A 142 2.57 -3.13 9.84
CA SER A 142 3.93 -2.60 9.69
C SER A 142 4.58 -2.21 11.02
N GLY A 143 3.83 -1.73 12.02
CA GLY A 143 4.35 -1.47 13.36
C GLY A 143 4.76 -2.74 14.13
N TYR A 144 4.12 -3.89 13.88
CA TYR A 144 4.55 -5.19 14.41
C TYR A 144 5.85 -5.64 13.76
N VAL A 145 5.95 -5.54 12.43
CA VAL A 145 7.16 -5.86 11.67
C VAL A 145 8.33 -4.99 12.14
N HIS A 146 8.12 -3.69 12.24
CA HIS A 146 9.12 -2.71 12.71
C HIS A 146 9.67 -3.02 14.12
N MET A 147 8.84 -3.58 15.00
CA MET A 147 9.21 -3.91 16.38
C MET A 147 9.74 -5.34 16.57
N THR A 148 9.65 -6.23 15.58
CA THR A 148 10.00 -7.66 15.74
C THR A 148 10.87 -8.25 14.64
N GLY A 149 10.78 -7.72 13.42
CA GLY A 149 11.26 -8.38 12.21
C GLY A 149 10.41 -9.55 11.73
N ASP A 150 9.30 -9.86 12.41
CA ASP A 150 8.47 -11.01 12.11
C ASP A 150 7.36 -10.71 11.10
N GLN A 151 7.02 -11.71 10.28
CA GLN A 151 5.95 -11.65 9.28
C GLN A 151 4.91 -12.76 9.45
N ALA A 152 4.93 -13.50 10.56
CA ALA A 152 3.94 -14.53 10.81
C ALA A 152 2.54 -13.93 11.07
N ARG A 153 1.52 -14.54 10.47
CA ARG A 153 0.11 -14.25 10.79
C ARG A 153 -0.25 -14.66 12.20
N ASP A 154 -1.32 -14.05 12.72
CA ASP A 154 -1.92 -14.40 14.00
C ASP A 154 -0.89 -14.37 15.14
N GLY A 155 0.11 -13.48 15.06
CA GLY A 155 1.10 -13.21 16.10
C GLY A 155 0.76 -11.94 16.88
N ALA A 156 1.44 -11.70 18.00
CA ALA A 156 1.40 -10.42 18.69
C ALA A 156 2.66 -10.21 19.53
N LEU A 157 3.26 -9.03 19.48
CA LEU A 157 4.30 -8.61 20.41
C LEU A 157 3.63 -8.07 21.68
N VAL A 158 4.13 -8.48 22.84
CA VAL A 158 3.77 -7.88 24.12
C VAL A 158 5.02 -7.34 24.81
N LEU A 159 4.92 -6.11 25.29
CA LEU A 159 5.85 -5.51 26.24
C LEU A 159 5.16 -5.51 27.61
N GLU A 160 5.64 -6.34 28.53
CA GLU A 160 5.12 -6.46 29.90
C GLU A 160 5.91 -5.54 30.84
N PRO A 161 5.28 -4.58 31.53
CA PRO A 161 6.00 -3.59 32.33
C PRO A 161 6.61 -4.21 33.58
N ARG A 162 7.82 -3.74 33.91
CA ARG A 162 8.58 -4.16 35.08
C ARG A 162 8.59 -3.07 36.13
N ALA A 163 8.84 -3.47 37.37
CA ALA A 163 8.94 -2.55 38.51
C ALA A 163 10.12 -1.56 38.42
N ASP A 164 11.09 -1.78 37.52
CA ASP A 164 12.21 -0.87 37.25
C ASP A 164 11.91 0.16 36.15
N GLY A 165 10.70 0.16 35.57
CA GLY A 165 10.28 1.05 34.49
C GLY A 165 10.63 0.57 33.08
N GLY A 166 11.35 -0.56 32.94
CA GLY A 166 11.54 -1.24 31.67
C GLY A 166 10.39 -2.21 31.34
N HIS A 167 10.56 -2.99 30.26
CA HIS A 167 9.63 -4.06 29.89
C HIS A 167 10.37 -5.38 29.66
N ASP A 168 9.71 -6.49 29.96
CA ASP A 168 10.06 -7.80 29.41
C ASP A 168 9.27 -8.04 28.12
N ALA A 169 9.98 -8.28 27.02
CA ALA A 169 9.41 -8.43 25.68
C ALA A 169 9.24 -9.90 25.31
N TYR A 170 8.08 -10.28 24.77
CA TYR A 170 7.84 -11.61 24.22
C TYR A 170 6.82 -11.58 23.07
N CYS A 171 6.90 -12.54 22.17
CA CYS A 171 5.94 -12.70 21.08
C CYS A 171 4.99 -13.88 21.34
N TYR A 172 3.71 -13.68 21.07
CA TYR A 172 2.81 -14.77 20.72
C TYR A 172 3.03 -15.16 19.26
N GLN A 173 3.14 -16.46 19.00
CA GLN A 173 3.34 -17.07 17.70
C GLN A 173 2.43 -18.30 17.58
N LEU A 174 1.95 -18.61 16.38
CA LEU A 174 1.25 -19.86 16.14
C LEU A 174 2.27 -21.02 16.02
N PRO A 175 2.32 -21.98 16.97
CA PRO A 175 3.31 -23.05 16.94
C PRO A 175 3.08 -24.01 15.76
N ARG A 176 4.11 -24.79 15.40
CA ARG A 176 3.98 -25.96 14.50
C ARG A 176 2.80 -26.83 14.94
N ASP A 177 2.08 -27.42 13.98
CA ASP A 177 0.99 -28.33 14.31
C ASP A 177 1.56 -29.66 14.82
N SER A 178 0.96 -30.20 15.88
CA SER A 178 1.34 -31.52 16.37
C SER A 178 1.08 -32.59 15.31
N ARG A 179 2.01 -33.53 15.20
CA ARG A 179 1.86 -34.75 14.37
C ARG A 179 1.23 -35.91 15.15
N ASP A 180 1.01 -35.75 16.46
CA ASP A 180 0.42 -36.76 17.33
C ASP A 180 -1.12 -36.66 17.38
N ASN A 181 -1.69 -35.59 16.83
CA ASN A 181 -3.12 -35.33 16.72
C ASN A 181 -3.49 -34.87 15.29
N ASP A 182 -4.76 -34.54 15.07
CA ASP A 182 -5.27 -34.21 13.72
C ASP A 182 -5.07 -32.74 13.31
N GLU A 183 -4.45 -31.92 14.14
CA GLU A 183 -4.29 -30.48 13.90
C GLU A 183 -3.54 -30.21 12.59
N PHE A 184 -2.49 -30.99 12.30
CA PHE A 184 -1.64 -30.88 11.11
C PHE A 184 -2.41 -30.85 9.77
N TRP A 185 -3.58 -31.47 9.70
CA TRP A 185 -4.28 -31.73 8.44
C TRP A 185 -5.76 -31.36 8.41
N THR A 186 -6.41 -31.13 9.56
CA THR A 186 -7.85 -30.86 9.62
C THR A 186 -8.21 -29.38 9.59
N GLY A 187 -7.35 -28.50 10.12
CA GLY A 187 -7.59 -27.06 10.09
C GLY A 187 -7.39 -26.45 8.71
N ALA A 188 -8.24 -25.52 8.29
CA ALA A 188 -8.04 -24.77 7.04
C ALA A 188 -6.71 -23.99 7.03
N THR A 189 -6.17 -23.68 8.21
CA THR A 189 -4.90 -22.97 8.42
C THR A 189 -3.74 -23.88 8.85
N ALA A 190 -3.92 -25.21 8.75
CA ALA A 190 -2.93 -26.19 9.18
C ALA A 190 -1.72 -26.30 8.23
N GLU A 191 -0.59 -26.82 8.72
CA GLU A 191 0.66 -26.90 7.96
C GLU A 191 0.57 -27.78 6.70
N LEU A 192 -0.33 -28.76 6.65
CA LEU A 192 -0.56 -29.54 5.41
C LEU A 192 -1.13 -28.66 4.28
N TRP A 193 -1.96 -27.68 4.62
CA TRP A 193 -2.65 -26.82 3.66
C TRP A 193 -1.87 -25.56 3.31
N MET A 194 -1.19 -24.95 4.29
CA MET A 194 -0.53 -23.65 4.14
C MET A 194 0.99 -23.70 4.31
N GLY A 195 1.56 -24.90 4.43
CA GLY A 195 3.00 -25.10 4.59
C GLY A 195 3.51 -25.02 6.04
N ARG A 196 4.77 -25.43 6.21
CA ARG A 196 5.47 -25.44 7.49
C ARG A 196 5.59 -24.02 8.07
N ARG A 197 5.34 -23.87 9.38
CA ARG A 197 5.68 -22.66 10.15
C ARG A 197 6.87 -22.91 11.08
N ARG A 198 7.39 -21.86 11.73
CA ARG A 198 8.42 -22.03 12.76
C ARG A 198 7.81 -22.66 14.01
N SER A 199 8.62 -23.40 14.78
CA SER A 199 8.26 -23.72 16.16
C SER A 199 8.36 -22.46 17.03
N LEU A 200 7.96 -22.56 18.31
CA LEU A 200 8.25 -21.49 19.27
C LEU A 200 9.75 -21.32 19.43
N ALA A 201 10.52 -22.39 19.68
CA ALA A 201 11.97 -22.35 19.87
C ALA A 201 12.71 -21.79 18.63
N GLU A 202 12.28 -22.15 17.42
CA GLU A 202 12.80 -21.57 16.17
C GLU A 202 12.54 -20.07 16.07
N SER A 203 11.35 -19.64 16.50
CA SER A 203 11.00 -18.22 16.54
C SER A 203 11.77 -17.46 17.62
N GLU A 204 12.08 -18.10 18.76
CA GLU A 204 12.92 -17.50 19.80
C GLU A 204 14.34 -17.20 19.30
N ILE A 205 14.92 -18.13 18.54
CA ILE A 205 16.23 -17.96 17.91
C ILE A 205 16.20 -16.81 16.90
N VAL A 206 15.24 -16.82 15.96
CA VAL A 206 15.20 -15.84 14.85
C VAL A 206 14.84 -14.44 15.33
N LEU A 207 13.91 -14.29 16.30
CA LEU A 207 13.43 -12.98 16.76
C LEU A 207 14.24 -12.41 17.93
N GLY A 208 15.05 -13.23 18.61
CA GLY A 208 15.74 -12.83 19.84
C GLY A 208 14.78 -12.47 20.97
N LEU A 209 13.61 -13.12 21.02
CA LEU A 209 12.49 -12.86 21.92
C LEU A 209 11.88 -14.17 22.40
N SER A 210 11.52 -14.28 23.67
CA SER A 210 10.77 -15.45 24.14
C SER A 210 9.43 -15.58 23.40
N CYS A 211 9.03 -16.80 23.08
CA CYS A 211 7.84 -17.07 22.26
C CYS A 211 6.81 -17.94 22.99
N ARG A 212 5.54 -17.58 22.87
CA ARG A 212 4.40 -18.26 23.49
C ARG A 212 3.38 -18.68 22.43
N ASP A 213 2.58 -19.69 22.72
CA ASP A 213 1.49 -20.13 21.83
C ASP A 213 0.38 -19.08 21.76
N VAL A 214 0.15 -18.48 20.59
CA VAL A 214 -0.89 -17.46 20.42
C VAL A 214 -2.32 -17.96 20.71
N ARG A 215 -2.55 -19.27 20.67
CA ARG A 215 -3.83 -19.88 21.07
C ARG A 215 -4.18 -19.59 22.54
N THR A 216 -3.19 -19.19 23.36
CA THR A 216 -3.41 -18.75 24.74
C THR A 216 -3.52 -17.24 24.90
N ALA A 217 -3.11 -16.44 23.91
CA ALA A 217 -2.89 -14.99 24.04
C ALA A 217 -4.10 -14.23 24.61
N ALA A 218 -5.30 -14.43 24.04
CA ALA A 218 -6.51 -13.75 24.50
C ALA A 218 -6.83 -14.09 25.97
N ARG A 219 -6.72 -15.36 26.37
CA ARG A 219 -6.95 -15.77 27.77
C ARG A 219 -5.88 -15.19 28.70
N ASP A 220 -4.63 -15.24 28.28
CA ASP A 220 -3.50 -14.82 29.11
C ASP A 220 -3.48 -13.30 29.29
N LEU A 221 -3.84 -12.52 28.24
CA LEU A 221 -4.07 -11.07 28.32
C LEU A 221 -5.29 -10.71 29.19
N ALA A 222 -6.42 -11.42 29.05
CA ALA A 222 -7.61 -11.19 29.87
C ALA A 222 -7.38 -11.52 31.36
N ALA A 223 -6.47 -12.45 31.66
CA ALA A 223 -6.04 -12.77 33.02
C ALA A 223 -4.96 -11.81 33.58
N ALA A 224 -4.27 -11.07 32.71
CA ALA A 224 -3.17 -10.20 33.08
C ALA A 224 -3.68 -8.92 33.77
N SER A 225 -3.46 -8.83 35.09
CA SER A 225 -3.92 -7.73 35.93
C SER A 225 -2.75 -6.94 36.55
N GLY A 226 -3.04 -5.75 37.07
CA GLY A 226 -2.06 -4.93 37.80
C GLY A 226 -1.30 -3.87 36.99
N ALA A 227 -1.46 -3.82 35.66
CA ALA A 227 -0.91 -2.77 34.80
C ALA A 227 -2.01 -2.22 33.85
N PRO A 228 -2.05 -0.90 33.59
CA PRO A 228 -2.79 -0.35 32.45
C PRO A 228 -2.33 -1.03 31.15
N THR A 229 -3.23 -1.27 30.21
CA THR A 229 -2.91 -1.93 28.93
C THR A 229 -3.34 -1.05 27.76
N ARG A 230 -2.49 -0.97 26.74
CA ARG A 230 -2.75 -0.35 25.43
C ARG A 230 -2.63 -1.41 24.34
N ILE A 231 -3.41 -1.29 23.28
CA ILE A 231 -3.37 -2.18 22.12
C ILE A 231 -3.50 -1.40 20.81
N VAL A 232 -2.73 -1.79 19.79
CA VAL A 232 -2.94 -1.25 18.44
C VAL A 232 -4.25 -1.81 17.88
N ARG A 233 -5.20 -0.91 17.57
CA ARG A 233 -6.58 -1.25 17.23
C ARG A 233 -6.81 -1.57 15.76
N GLY A 234 -7.89 -2.32 15.49
CA GLY A 234 -8.28 -2.71 14.14
C GLY A 234 -7.41 -3.80 13.51
N ILE A 235 -6.41 -4.32 14.23
CA ILE A 235 -5.43 -5.30 13.72
C ILE A 235 -5.84 -6.73 14.09
N ASP A 236 -6.25 -6.99 15.35
CA ASP A 236 -6.77 -8.29 15.80
C ASP A 236 -7.90 -8.09 16.81
N LEU A 237 -9.14 -8.20 16.32
CA LEU A 237 -10.35 -8.00 17.13
C LEU A 237 -10.51 -9.02 18.27
N SER A 238 -9.82 -10.17 18.22
CA SER A 238 -9.88 -11.18 19.28
C SER A 238 -8.98 -10.80 20.46
N LEU A 239 -7.84 -10.16 20.19
CA LEU A 239 -6.96 -9.60 21.22
C LEU A 239 -7.51 -8.28 21.76
N GLU A 240 -8.08 -7.43 20.91
CA GLU A 240 -8.77 -6.19 21.32
C GLU A 240 -9.95 -6.50 22.26
N ALA A 241 -10.76 -7.52 21.96
CA ALA A 241 -11.86 -7.95 22.84
C ALA A 241 -11.40 -8.63 24.15
N ALA A 242 -10.11 -8.99 24.26
CA ALA A 242 -9.54 -9.64 25.43
C ALA A 242 -8.93 -8.67 26.46
N VAL A 243 -8.73 -7.40 26.09
CA VAL A 243 -8.14 -6.38 26.95
C VAL A 243 -9.17 -5.28 27.28
N THR A 244 -9.05 -4.71 28.48
CA THR A 244 -9.75 -3.46 28.83
C THR A 244 -8.76 -2.32 28.69
N THR A 245 -9.12 -1.34 27.85
CA THR A 245 -8.22 -0.26 27.44
C THR A 245 -9.01 1.03 27.17
N ASP A 246 -8.32 2.08 26.73
CA ASP A 246 -8.84 3.43 26.48
C ASP A 246 -8.45 3.89 25.06
N GLU A 247 -9.38 4.48 24.32
CA GLU A 247 -9.22 4.79 22.89
C GLU A 247 -8.19 5.88 22.60
N GLU A 248 -8.10 6.90 23.45
CA GLU A 248 -7.12 7.98 23.31
C GLU A 248 -5.70 7.44 23.56
N ARG A 249 -5.58 6.53 24.54
CA ARG A 249 -4.31 5.88 24.89
C ARG A 249 -3.89 4.78 23.91
N ASP A 250 -4.82 4.13 23.23
CA ASP A 250 -4.51 3.22 22.12
C ASP A 250 -3.96 4.01 20.92
N ALA A 251 -4.54 5.19 20.61
CA ALA A 251 -4.05 6.07 19.56
C ALA A 251 -2.62 6.57 19.84
N GLU A 252 -2.33 7.05 21.06
CA GLU A 252 -0.96 7.44 21.49
C GLU A 252 0.09 6.32 21.26
N LEU A 253 -0.29 5.04 21.36
CA LEU A 253 0.62 3.91 21.07
C LEU A 253 0.88 3.78 19.56
N GLU A 254 -0.14 3.91 18.72
CA GLU A 254 0.00 3.87 17.26
C GLU A 254 0.75 5.09 16.70
N GLU A 255 0.53 6.27 17.29
CA GLU A 255 1.33 7.48 17.06
C GLU A 255 2.81 7.22 17.38
N ALA A 256 3.12 6.72 18.58
CA ALA A 256 4.49 6.44 18.98
C ALA A 256 5.18 5.36 18.14
N LEU A 257 4.43 4.38 17.61
CA LEU A 257 4.96 3.38 16.66
C LEU A 257 5.26 3.99 15.29
N SER A 258 4.48 4.97 14.85
CA SER A 258 4.68 5.72 13.61
C SER A 258 5.84 6.71 13.73
N ASP A 259 5.91 7.48 14.82
CA ASP A 259 7.04 8.37 15.11
C ASP A 259 8.39 7.64 15.06
N LEU A 260 8.45 6.41 15.61
CA LEU A 260 9.67 5.61 15.64
C LEU A 260 10.13 5.13 14.24
N ARG A 261 9.31 5.28 13.19
CA ARG A 261 9.62 4.94 11.79
C ARG A 261 10.03 6.14 10.95
N LEU A 262 9.95 7.37 11.47
CA LEU A 262 10.26 8.58 10.71
C LEU A 262 11.74 8.57 10.28
N VAL A 263 12.64 8.43 11.25
CA VAL A 263 14.09 8.34 11.07
C VAL A 263 14.50 6.88 10.96
N LYS A 264 14.99 6.48 9.79
CA LYS A 264 15.42 5.12 9.47
C LYS A 264 16.83 4.87 10.00
N ASP A 265 17.09 3.68 10.52
CA ASP A 265 18.46 3.24 10.80
C ASP A 265 19.15 2.62 9.56
N ASP A 266 20.47 2.47 9.64
CA ASP A 266 21.33 2.04 8.51
C ASP A 266 20.84 0.76 7.80
N TRP A 267 20.18 -0.16 8.52
CA TRP A 267 19.65 -1.38 7.93
C TRP A 267 18.37 -1.11 7.13
N GLU A 268 17.47 -0.26 7.62
CA GLU A 268 16.26 0.14 6.88
C GLU A 268 16.60 0.93 5.61
N ILE A 269 17.63 1.77 5.68
CA ILE A 269 18.16 2.50 4.52
C ILE A 269 18.77 1.52 3.50
N ALA A 270 19.39 0.41 3.94
CA ALA A 270 19.87 -0.63 3.05
C ALA A 270 18.72 -1.39 2.36
N GLU A 271 17.68 -1.79 3.09
CA GLU A 271 16.50 -2.44 2.53
C GLU A 271 15.76 -1.53 1.52
N LEU A 272 15.66 -0.22 1.81
CA LEU A 272 15.09 0.75 0.87
C LEU A 272 15.93 0.90 -0.41
N ARG A 273 17.26 0.81 -0.33
CA ARG A 273 18.12 0.75 -1.52
C ARG A 273 17.88 -0.52 -2.34
N GLU A 274 17.69 -1.68 -1.71
CA GLU A 274 17.35 -2.92 -2.42
C GLU A 274 15.98 -2.84 -3.11
N ALA A 275 15.01 -2.19 -2.45
CA ALA A 275 13.69 -1.89 -3.03
C ALA A 275 13.81 -1.03 -4.30
N VAL A 276 14.58 0.05 -4.22
CA VAL A 276 14.82 0.97 -5.33
C VAL A 276 15.61 0.31 -6.45
N ASP A 277 16.71 -0.38 -6.15
CA ASP A 277 17.52 -1.10 -7.15
C ASP A 277 16.68 -2.12 -7.96
N SER A 278 15.77 -2.82 -7.28
CA SER A 278 14.82 -3.75 -7.90
C SER A 278 13.77 -3.03 -8.74
N THR A 279 13.32 -1.87 -8.28
CA THR A 279 12.42 -0.96 -9.00
C THR A 279 13.06 -0.42 -10.28
N VAL A 280 14.31 0.05 -10.24
CA VAL A 280 15.10 0.44 -11.41
C VAL A 280 15.14 -0.68 -12.44
N ARG A 281 15.38 -1.93 -12.02
CA ARG A 281 15.34 -3.10 -12.93
C ARG A 281 13.94 -3.36 -13.50
N GLY A 282 12.87 -3.12 -12.74
CA GLY A 282 11.49 -3.24 -13.19
C GLY A 282 11.11 -2.21 -14.26
N PHE A 283 11.54 -0.96 -14.09
CA PHE A 283 11.41 0.09 -15.09
C PHE A 283 12.14 -0.25 -16.40
N ASN A 284 13.36 -0.79 -16.31
CA ASN A 284 14.11 -1.26 -17.49
C ASN A 284 13.39 -2.44 -18.20
N ASP A 285 12.80 -3.37 -17.46
CA ASP A 285 12.00 -4.47 -18.04
C ASP A 285 10.78 -3.96 -18.81
N VAL A 286 10.05 -3.00 -18.25
CA VAL A 286 8.87 -2.39 -18.91
C VAL A 286 9.26 -1.78 -20.24
N ILE A 287 10.32 -0.97 -20.28
CA ILE A 287 10.75 -0.29 -21.51
C ILE A 287 11.22 -1.31 -22.55
N GLY A 288 11.93 -2.36 -22.13
CA GLY A 288 12.29 -3.50 -22.99
C GLY A 288 11.09 -4.28 -23.57
N GLU A 289 9.89 -4.14 -22.98
CA GLU A 289 8.66 -4.79 -23.45
C GLU A 289 7.59 -3.83 -23.99
N LEU A 290 7.87 -2.52 -24.10
CA LEU A 290 6.89 -1.50 -24.49
C LEU A 290 6.22 -1.78 -25.86
N SER A 291 6.95 -2.40 -26.80
CA SER A 291 6.41 -2.84 -28.10
C SER A 291 5.29 -3.89 -27.98
N ARG A 292 5.31 -4.70 -26.91
CA ARG A 292 4.27 -5.69 -26.59
C ARG A 292 3.07 -5.03 -25.88
N ALA A 293 3.34 -4.04 -25.03
CA ALA A 293 2.28 -3.23 -24.42
C ALA A 293 1.47 -2.47 -25.49
N ILE A 294 2.12 -1.87 -26.49
CA ILE A 294 1.46 -1.25 -27.66
C ILE A 294 0.58 -2.25 -28.43
N ALA A 295 0.99 -3.52 -28.50
CA ALA A 295 0.22 -4.59 -29.13
C ALA A 295 -0.90 -5.17 -28.23
N SER A 296 -1.08 -4.66 -27.01
CA SER A 296 -2.02 -5.17 -26.02
C SER A 296 -2.68 -4.05 -25.20
N SER A 297 -2.26 -3.84 -23.95
CA SER A 297 -2.81 -2.82 -23.03
C SER A 297 -1.84 -2.52 -21.89
N GLU A 298 -2.20 -1.54 -21.07
CA GLU A 298 -1.52 -1.17 -19.81
C GLU A 298 -1.26 -2.39 -18.88
N ARG A 299 -2.15 -3.39 -18.84
CA ARG A 299 -1.95 -4.66 -18.09
C ARG A 299 -0.67 -5.42 -18.46
N TRP A 300 -0.13 -5.21 -19.67
CA TRP A 300 1.17 -5.80 -20.02
C TRP A 300 2.31 -5.13 -19.23
N ILE A 301 2.23 -3.82 -19.04
CA ILE A 301 3.20 -3.03 -18.26
C ILE A 301 3.13 -3.45 -16.80
N GLU A 302 1.92 -3.46 -16.23
CA GLU A 302 1.64 -3.95 -14.86
C GLU A 302 2.22 -5.36 -14.63
N GLY A 303 1.89 -6.30 -15.51
CA GLY A 303 2.39 -7.68 -15.42
C GLY A 303 3.91 -7.81 -15.59
N THR A 304 4.52 -6.95 -16.40
CA THR A 304 5.98 -6.93 -16.61
C THR A 304 6.71 -6.41 -15.37
N PHE A 305 6.22 -5.32 -14.76
CA PHE A 305 6.78 -4.81 -13.50
C PHE A 305 6.54 -5.77 -12.34
N PHE A 306 5.30 -6.28 -12.18
CA PHE A 306 4.96 -7.24 -11.13
C PHE A 306 5.81 -8.52 -11.20
N ARG A 307 6.18 -8.97 -12.40
CA ARG A 307 7.12 -10.09 -12.59
C ARG A 307 8.48 -9.81 -11.96
N ARG A 308 9.04 -8.61 -12.11
CA ARG A 308 10.29 -8.21 -11.43
C ARG A 308 10.09 -8.19 -9.92
N ALA A 309 9.05 -7.47 -9.48
CA ALA A 309 8.74 -7.27 -8.07
C ALA A 309 8.59 -8.60 -7.30
N ARG A 310 7.93 -9.61 -7.90
CA ARG A 310 7.73 -10.93 -7.29
C ARG A 310 8.91 -11.90 -7.43
N LEU A 311 9.91 -11.59 -8.25
CA LEU A 311 11.12 -12.41 -8.41
C LEU A 311 12.29 -11.94 -7.53
N GLU A 312 12.37 -10.63 -7.25
CA GLU A 312 13.46 -10.02 -6.46
C GLU A 312 13.01 -9.51 -5.08
N GLY A 313 11.71 -9.34 -4.87
CA GLY A 313 11.12 -8.93 -3.60
C GLY A 313 9.88 -9.74 -3.23
N ASN A 314 9.13 -9.26 -2.25
CA ASN A 314 7.86 -9.86 -1.88
C ASN A 314 6.77 -9.56 -2.93
N SER A 315 6.58 -8.29 -3.28
CA SER A 315 5.45 -7.83 -4.08
C SER A 315 5.77 -6.48 -4.71
N VAL A 316 4.80 -5.88 -5.41
CA VAL A 316 4.71 -4.41 -5.47
C VAL A 316 4.24 -3.88 -4.11
N GLY A 317 4.74 -2.73 -3.66
CA GLY A 317 4.33 -2.11 -2.39
C GLY A 317 2.93 -1.50 -2.43
N TYR A 318 2.47 -1.15 -3.61
CA TYR A 318 1.14 -0.61 -3.92
C TYR A 318 0.72 -1.06 -5.33
N GLY A 319 -0.54 -0.84 -5.69
CA GLY A 319 -1.01 -1.18 -7.04
C GLY A 319 -0.37 -0.27 -8.08
N SER A 320 0.53 -0.81 -8.89
CA SER A 320 1.26 -0.06 -9.94
C SER A 320 0.30 0.69 -10.86
N ILE A 321 0.55 1.97 -11.07
CA ILE A 321 -0.23 2.84 -11.93
C ILE A 321 0.45 2.86 -13.31
N CYS A 322 -0.19 2.23 -14.29
CA CYS A 322 0.34 2.07 -15.65
C CYS A 322 -0.50 2.90 -16.61
N ALA A 323 -0.41 4.22 -16.52
CA ALA A 323 -1.42 5.12 -17.08
C ALA A 323 -1.01 5.72 -18.44
N ALA A 324 -1.64 5.28 -19.52
CA ALA A 324 -1.37 5.74 -20.88
C ALA A 324 -2.38 6.80 -21.38
N GLY A 325 -1.89 7.80 -22.10
CA GLY A 325 -2.71 8.87 -22.66
C GLY A 325 -3.48 9.63 -21.57
N GLU A 326 -4.78 9.80 -21.77
CA GLU A 326 -5.64 10.52 -20.81
C GLU A 326 -5.70 9.88 -19.42
N HIS A 327 -5.40 8.59 -19.27
CA HIS A 327 -5.32 7.96 -17.94
C HIS A 327 -4.21 8.57 -17.08
N ALA A 328 -3.15 9.14 -17.67
CA ALA A 328 -2.10 9.83 -16.93
C ALA A 328 -2.61 11.06 -16.15
N THR A 329 -3.84 11.55 -16.42
CA THR A 329 -4.49 12.62 -15.63
C THR A 329 -5.27 12.09 -14.43
N ILE A 330 -5.32 10.77 -14.21
CA ILE A 330 -6.00 10.10 -13.11
C ILE A 330 -4.95 9.61 -12.11
N MET A 331 -4.84 10.29 -10.97
CA MET A 331 -3.67 10.18 -10.08
C MET A 331 -3.40 8.77 -9.54
N HIS A 332 -4.46 8.00 -9.25
CA HIS A 332 -4.39 6.59 -8.81
C HIS A 332 -5.12 5.67 -9.81
N TRP A 333 -4.70 5.68 -11.08
CA TRP A 333 -5.24 4.77 -12.10
C TRP A 333 -4.73 3.34 -11.90
N THR A 334 -5.58 2.45 -11.38
CA THR A 334 -5.24 1.04 -11.10
C THR A 334 -6.07 0.02 -11.88
N ASP A 335 -6.99 0.44 -12.74
CA ASP A 335 -7.77 -0.48 -13.60
C ASP A 335 -6.89 -1.06 -14.72
N ASN A 336 -5.87 -0.27 -15.12
CA ASN A 336 -4.75 -0.62 -16.01
C ASN A 336 -5.19 -1.32 -17.31
N ASP A 337 -6.36 -1.01 -17.87
CA ASP A 337 -6.86 -1.65 -19.10
C ASP A 337 -6.96 -0.76 -20.33
N GLY A 338 -6.37 0.43 -20.26
CA GLY A 338 -6.23 1.35 -21.37
C GLY A 338 -5.35 0.82 -22.51
N PRO A 339 -5.57 1.32 -23.74
CA PRO A 339 -4.73 1.04 -24.89
C PRO A 339 -3.44 1.88 -24.84
N VAL A 340 -2.28 1.23 -24.96
CA VAL A 340 -0.98 1.91 -25.06
C VAL A 340 -0.73 2.31 -26.52
N ARG A 341 -0.61 3.62 -26.80
CA ARG A 341 -0.57 4.14 -28.18
C ARG A 341 0.65 5.01 -28.46
N PRO A 342 1.37 4.81 -29.58
CA PRO A 342 2.37 5.76 -30.06
C PRO A 342 1.74 7.15 -30.27
N GLY A 343 2.41 8.18 -29.76
CA GLY A 343 1.95 9.56 -29.71
C GLY A 343 1.55 10.02 -28.30
N ASP A 344 1.06 9.10 -27.47
CA ASP A 344 0.64 9.36 -26.10
C ASP A 344 1.83 9.28 -25.12
N LEU A 345 1.63 9.79 -23.90
CA LEU A 345 2.54 9.55 -22.76
C LEU A 345 2.11 8.28 -22.00
N LEU A 346 3.06 7.65 -21.34
CA LEU A 346 2.85 6.65 -20.28
C LEU A 346 3.39 7.23 -18.99
N LEU A 347 2.53 7.50 -18.02
CA LEU A 347 2.92 7.71 -16.63
C LEU A 347 2.97 6.32 -15.97
N LEU A 348 4.19 5.83 -15.70
CA LEU A 348 4.40 4.63 -14.92
C LEU A 348 4.87 5.01 -13.52
N ASP A 349 4.07 4.65 -12.54
CA ASP A 349 4.32 4.80 -11.12
C ASP A 349 4.24 3.40 -10.47
N ALA A 350 5.39 2.92 -9.98
CA ALA A 350 5.50 1.58 -9.42
C ALA A 350 6.75 1.38 -8.55
N GLY A 351 6.57 0.79 -7.36
CA GLY A 351 7.63 0.40 -6.45
C GLY A 351 7.62 -1.10 -6.10
N VAL A 352 8.82 -1.69 -5.99
CA VAL A 352 9.02 -3.05 -5.46
C VAL A 352 9.06 -3.01 -3.93
N GLU A 353 8.32 -3.93 -3.30
CA GLU A 353 8.43 -4.25 -1.87
C GLU A 353 9.41 -5.42 -1.67
N THR A 354 10.43 -5.24 -0.83
CA THR A 354 11.44 -6.27 -0.52
C THR A 354 10.86 -7.45 0.27
N HIS A 355 11.65 -8.50 0.45
CA HIS A 355 11.29 -9.62 1.33
C HIS A 355 11.16 -9.24 2.82
N THR A 356 11.64 -8.07 3.22
CA THR A 356 11.54 -7.51 4.59
C THR A 356 10.41 -6.48 4.74
N LEU A 357 9.69 -6.20 3.63
CA LEU A 357 8.53 -5.31 3.50
C LEU A 357 8.80 -3.81 3.39
N TYR A 358 10.04 -3.38 3.11
CA TYR A 358 10.32 -1.99 2.70
C TYR A 358 10.00 -1.81 1.22
N THR A 359 9.47 -0.66 0.83
CA THR A 359 9.10 -0.37 -0.56
C THR A 359 9.77 0.89 -1.08
N ALA A 360 10.10 0.88 -2.38
CA ALA A 360 10.35 2.10 -3.15
C ALA A 360 9.03 2.76 -3.55
N ASP A 361 9.10 4.00 -4.04
CA ASP A 361 7.99 4.70 -4.70
C ASP A 361 8.54 5.61 -5.81
N VAL A 362 8.30 5.24 -7.07
CA VAL A 362 8.96 5.88 -8.20
C VAL A 362 8.02 6.02 -9.37
N THR A 363 7.83 7.26 -9.81
CA THR A 363 7.17 7.63 -11.07
C THR A 363 8.17 8.08 -12.14
N ARG A 364 8.00 7.57 -13.36
CA ARG A 364 8.53 8.17 -14.61
C ARG A 364 7.44 8.32 -15.66
N THR A 365 7.35 9.50 -16.24
CA THR A 365 6.52 9.74 -17.43
C THR A 365 7.36 9.59 -18.71
N LEU A 366 6.91 8.75 -19.63
CA LEU A 366 7.64 8.29 -20.81
C LEU A 366 6.85 8.58 -22.10
N PRO A 367 7.46 9.07 -23.19
CA PRO A 367 6.80 9.17 -24.48
C PRO A 367 6.70 7.79 -25.13
N ILE A 368 5.50 7.27 -25.41
CA ILE A 368 5.31 5.90 -25.93
C ILE A 368 5.97 5.72 -27.31
N SER A 369 6.13 6.80 -28.07
CA SER A 369 6.88 6.83 -29.35
C SER A 369 8.40 6.80 -29.21
N GLY A 370 8.94 6.88 -27.98
CA GLY A 370 10.38 7.02 -27.70
C GLY A 370 10.91 8.45 -27.72
N THR A 371 10.15 9.43 -28.21
CA THR A 371 10.49 10.86 -28.17
C THR A 371 9.28 11.74 -27.84
N PHE A 372 9.50 12.81 -27.09
CA PHE A 372 8.47 13.77 -26.70
C PHE A 372 8.07 14.67 -27.87
N THR A 373 6.78 14.97 -28.00
CA THR A 373 6.35 16.12 -28.81
C THR A 373 6.77 17.43 -28.13
N PRO A 374 6.89 18.56 -28.86
CA PRO A 374 7.25 19.85 -28.27
C PRO A 374 6.33 20.29 -27.12
N LEU A 375 5.05 19.92 -27.14
CA LEU A 375 4.12 20.23 -26.07
C LEU A 375 4.29 19.31 -24.85
N GLN A 376 4.45 18.00 -25.06
CA GLN A 376 4.74 17.07 -23.97
C GLN A 376 6.06 17.44 -23.28
N ARG A 377 7.12 17.75 -24.04
CA ARG A 377 8.41 18.20 -23.49
C ARG A 377 8.26 19.49 -22.68
N LYS A 378 7.46 20.46 -23.15
CA LYS A 378 7.17 21.70 -22.41
C LYS A 378 6.52 21.45 -21.04
N VAL A 379 5.58 20.50 -20.96
CA VAL A 379 4.96 20.12 -19.67
C VAL A 379 5.96 19.34 -18.81
N TYR A 380 6.70 18.42 -19.41
CA TYR A 380 7.68 17.58 -18.74
C TYR A 380 8.81 18.39 -18.10
N ASP A 381 9.44 19.30 -18.85
CA ASP A 381 10.53 20.16 -18.37
C ASP A 381 10.07 21.02 -17.17
N ALA A 382 8.82 21.50 -17.17
CA ALA A 382 8.27 22.27 -16.05
C ALA A 382 8.02 21.44 -14.79
N VAL A 383 7.67 20.15 -14.94
CA VAL A 383 7.57 19.22 -13.80
C VAL A 383 8.96 18.83 -13.30
N TYR A 384 9.91 18.61 -14.20
CA TYR A 384 11.31 18.32 -13.86
C TYR A 384 11.95 19.48 -13.08
N GLU A 385 11.81 20.72 -13.57
CA GLU A 385 12.31 21.90 -12.86
C GLU A 385 11.62 22.13 -11.50
N ALA A 386 10.34 21.78 -11.38
CA ALA A 386 9.64 21.78 -10.09
C ALA A 386 10.17 20.68 -9.15
N GLN A 387 10.56 19.51 -9.67
CA GLN A 387 11.18 18.44 -8.88
C GLN A 387 12.55 18.89 -8.35
N GLU A 388 13.41 19.40 -9.22
CA GLU A 388 14.73 19.94 -8.84
C GLU A 388 14.62 21.04 -7.78
N ALA A 389 13.61 21.93 -7.89
CA ALA A 389 13.34 22.96 -6.88
C ALA A 389 12.91 22.36 -5.52
N GLY A 390 12.12 21.29 -5.52
CA GLY A 390 11.72 20.57 -4.31
C GLY A 390 12.90 19.84 -3.66
N MET A 391 13.61 19.02 -4.44
CA MET A 391 14.78 18.28 -3.98
C MET A 391 15.83 19.21 -3.37
N ALA A 392 16.11 20.37 -3.98
CA ALA A 392 17.06 21.36 -3.45
C ALA A 392 16.68 21.95 -2.08
N ALA A 393 15.42 21.81 -1.64
CA ALA A 393 14.97 22.19 -0.30
C ALA A 393 15.07 21.03 0.72
N VAL A 394 15.17 19.77 0.28
CA VAL A 394 15.32 18.59 1.15
C VAL A 394 16.75 18.54 1.71
N LYS A 395 16.87 18.79 3.02
CA LYS A 395 18.12 18.82 3.79
C LYS A 395 17.80 18.82 5.29
N PRO A 396 18.75 18.43 6.16
CA PRO A 396 18.52 18.44 7.61
C PRO A 396 18.22 19.86 8.13
N GLY A 397 17.25 19.95 9.04
CA GLY A 397 16.79 21.19 9.66
C GLY A 397 15.92 22.10 8.79
N ALA A 398 15.61 21.73 7.54
CA ALA A 398 14.53 22.36 6.77
C ALA A 398 13.16 21.95 7.34
N ALA A 399 12.14 22.80 7.20
CA ALA A 399 10.79 22.40 7.58
C ALA A 399 10.26 21.36 6.58
N TYR A 400 9.48 20.38 7.04
CA TYR A 400 8.94 19.34 6.14
C TYR A 400 8.22 19.92 4.92
N ARG A 401 7.50 21.05 5.07
CA ARG A 401 6.76 21.67 3.95
C ARG A 401 7.64 22.38 2.91
N ASP A 402 8.93 22.65 3.19
CA ASP A 402 9.76 23.53 2.34
C ASP A 402 9.90 22.99 0.90
N PHE A 403 10.03 21.67 0.71
CA PHE A 403 10.12 21.07 -0.63
C PHE A 403 8.81 21.16 -1.41
N HIS A 404 7.67 20.93 -0.74
CA HIS A 404 6.35 21.10 -1.34
C HIS A 404 6.10 22.56 -1.73
N GLU A 405 6.47 23.54 -0.88
CA GLU A 405 6.38 24.95 -1.22
C GLU A 405 7.23 25.31 -2.45
N ALA A 406 8.49 24.84 -2.50
CA ALA A 406 9.40 25.13 -3.59
C ALA A 406 8.87 24.62 -4.95
N SER A 407 8.46 23.34 -5.01
CA SER A 407 7.88 22.76 -6.23
C SER A 407 6.56 23.41 -6.63
N GLN A 408 5.63 23.62 -5.70
CA GLN A 408 4.31 24.18 -6.01
C GLN A 408 4.38 25.65 -6.45
N ARG A 409 5.32 26.43 -5.90
CA ARG A 409 5.61 27.80 -6.38
C ARG A 409 6.15 27.80 -7.81
N HIS A 410 7.02 26.85 -8.16
CA HIS A 410 7.48 26.67 -9.54
C HIS A 410 6.30 26.37 -10.48
N LEU A 411 5.47 25.38 -10.15
CA LEU A 411 4.31 25.01 -10.96
C LEU A 411 3.32 26.18 -11.11
N ALA A 412 3.03 26.91 -10.04
CA ALA A 412 2.18 28.11 -10.09
C ALA A 412 2.75 29.19 -11.03
N ALA A 413 4.06 29.42 -11.02
CA ALA A 413 4.70 30.36 -11.94
C ALA A 413 4.58 29.93 -13.41
N ARG A 414 4.78 28.64 -13.72
CA ARG A 414 4.62 28.09 -15.08
C ARG A 414 3.18 28.16 -15.57
N LEU A 415 2.20 27.87 -14.72
CA LEU A 415 0.77 27.96 -15.05
C LEU A 415 0.31 29.41 -15.32
N VAL A 416 0.88 30.38 -14.59
CA VAL A 416 0.68 31.83 -14.88
C VAL A 416 1.37 32.23 -16.20
N GLU A 417 2.62 31.82 -16.42
CA GLU A 417 3.37 32.09 -17.66
C GLU A 417 2.63 31.59 -18.91
N TRP A 418 1.96 30.45 -18.81
CA TRP A 418 1.20 29.85 -19.91
C TRP A 418 -0.23 30.41 -20.04
N GLY A 419 -0.67 31.27 -19.13
CA GLY A 419 -1.98 31.91 -19.16
C GLY A 419 -3.14 31.03 -18.66
N PHE A 420 -2.87 29.98 -17.89
CA PHE A 420 -3.91 29.16 -17.25
C PHE A 420 -4.40 29.74 -15.92
N ILE A 421 -3.64 30.67 -15.34
CA ILE A 421 -4.00 31.39 -14.11
C ILE A 421 -3.72 32.88 -14.32
N ASP A 422 -4.71 33.72 -14.05
CA ASP A 422 -4.58 35.18 -14.13
C ASP A 422 -3.86 35.77 -12.91
N GLY A 423 -2.96 36.73 -13.15
CA GLY A 423 -2.32 37.54 -12.10
C GLY A 423 -0.90 37.09 -11.73
N PRO A 424 -0.32 37.63 -10.64
CA PRO A 424 1.05 37.31 -10.23
C PRO A 424 1.20 35.88 -9.67
N ALA A 425 2.31 35.21 -9.99
CA ALA A 425 2.61 33.83 -9.56
C ALA A 425 2.52 33.61 -8.04
N ASP A 426 3.13 34.49 -7.23
CA ASP A 426 3.04 34.40 -5.77
C ASP A 426 1.60 34.44 -5.28
N ARG A 427 0.76 35.29 -5.89
CA ARG A 427 -0.65 35.42 -5.50
C ARG A 427 -1.48 34.22 -5.96
N ALA A 428 -1.14 33.62 -7.09
CA ALA A 428 -1.75 32.37 -7.55
C ALA A 428 -1.45 31.23 -6.56
N TYR A 429 -0.20 31.13 -6.09
CA TYR A 429 0.23 30.14 -5.09
C TYR A 429 -0.43 30.36 -3.72
N GLU A 430 -0.42 31.60 -3.19
CA GLU A 430 -1.10 31.97 -1.92
C GLU A 430 -2.59 31.60 -1.89
N LEU A 431 -3.25 31.63 -3.06
CA LEU A 431 -4.66 31.28 -3.22
C LEU A 431 -4.87 29.78 -3.54
N GLY A 432 -3.80 29.02 -3.74
CA GLY A 432 -3.85 27.61 -4.12
C GLY A 432 -4.43 27.35 -5.51
N LEU A 433 -4.39 28.34 -6.43
CA LEU A 433 -5.05 28.24 -7.74
C LEU A 433 -4.40 27.17 -8.65
N GLN A 434 -3.10 26.93 -8.48
CA GLN A 434 -2.38 25.87 -9.19
C GLN A 434 -2.97 24.48 -8.94
N ARG A 435 -3.65 24.28 -7.81
CA ARG A 435 -4.19 22.98 -7.40
C ARG A 435 -5.22 22.41 -8.37
N ARG A 436 -5.83 23.24 -9.24
CA ARG A 436 -6.65 22.76 -10.38
C ARG A 436 -5.89 21.73 -11.24
N PHE A 437 -4.58 21.91 -11.38
CA PHE A 437 -3.70 21.10 -12.24
C PHE A 437 -2.77 20.17 -11.45
N THR A 438 -2.69 20.33 -10.12
CA THR A 438 -1.77 19.57 -9.24
C THR A 438 -2.37 19.45 -7.82
N MET A 439 -3.18 18.40 -7.60
CA MET A 439 -4.05 18.31 -6.42
C MET A 439 -3.40 17.70 -5.17
N ALA A 440 -2.42 16.81 -5.33
CA ALA A 440 -1.79 16.07 -4.24
C ALA A 440 -0.73 16.90 -3.50
N GLY A 441 -0.10 16.27 -2.51
CA GLY A 441 1.19 16.73 -1.99
C GLY A 441 2.27 16.69 -3.08
N THR A 442 3.50 16.97 -2.68
CA THR A 442 4.66 16.77 -3.55
C THR A 442 5.58 15.69 -3.00
N GLY A 443 5.05 14.87 -2.10
CA GLY A 443 5.74 13.76 -1.45
C GLY A 443 5.22 13.46 -0.06
N HIS A 444 5.65 12.31 0.44
CA HIS A 444 5.34 11.72 1.74
C HIS A 444 6.56 10.96 2.27
N MET A 445 6.57 10.64 3.56
CA MET A 445 7.52 9.67 4.11
C MET A 445 7.33 8.30 3.46
N LEU A 446 8.43 7.57 3.31
CA LEU A 446 8.49 6.24 2.69
C LEU A 446 9.22 5.26 3.63
N GLY A 447 8.90 3.97 3.55
CA GLY A 447 9.53 2.94 4.39
C GLY A 447 8.86 1.56 4.30
N LEU A 448 8.36 1.08 5.43
CA LEU A 448 7.57 -0.15 5.55
C LEU A 448 6.13 -0.02 5.03
N ASP A 449 5.64 1.20 4.81
CA ASP A 449 4.43 1.47 4.04
C ASP A 449 4.79 2.51 2.97
N VAL A 450 4.10 2.51 1.83
CA VAL A 450 4.33 3.48 0.74
C VAL A 450 4.14 4.92 1.25
N HIS A 451 2.97 5.19 1.82
CA HIS A 451 2.71 6.37 2.65
C HIS A 451 3.07 6.03 4.10
N ASP A 452 4.37 6.07 4.43
CA ASP A 452 4.87 5.76 5.76
C ASP A 452 4.42 6.83 6.80
N CYS A 453 4.51 6.48 8.08
CA CYS A 453 4.30 7.40 9.21
C CYS A 453 2.91 8.10 9.19
N ALA A 454 1.89 7.48 8.58
CA ALA A 454 0.57 8.08 8.41
C ALA A 454 -0.18 8.41 9.72
N GLN A 455 0.23 7.83 10.86
CA GLN A 455 -0.26 8.17 12.20
C GLN A 455 0.78 8.91 13.06
N ALA A 456 1.92 9.33 12.50
CA ALA A 456 2.91 10.11 13.26
C ALA A 456 2.34 11.48 13.67
N ARG A 457 2.80 12.00 14.80
CA ARG A 457 2.31 13.28 15.33
C ARG A 457 2.68 14.43 14.40
N HIS A 458 1.79 15.42 14.27
CA HIS A 458 1.96 16.50 13.29
C HIS A 458 3.25 17.31 13.53
N GLU A 459 3.59 17.56 14.79
CA GLU A 459 4.79 18.28 15.21
C GLU A 459 6.11 17.52 14.94
N GLU A 460 6.06 16.19 14.81
CA GLU A 460 7.21 15.36 14.44
C GLU A 460 7.31 15.17 12.90
N TYR A 461 6.20 15.40 12.18
CA TYR A 461 6.08 15.14 10.75
C TYR A 461 5.74 16.43 9.97
N VAL A 462 4.46 16.68 9.67
CA VAL A 462 4.05 17.68 8.66
C VAL A 462 4.31 19.13 9.10
N ASP A 463 4.32 19.41 10.40
CA ASP A 463 4.72 20.69 11.01
C ASP A 463 6.15 20.64 11.59
N GLY A 464 6.85 19.51 11.43
CA GLY A 464 8.20 19.26 11.94
C GLY A 464 9.32 19.68 10.98
N VAL A 465 10.54 19.24 11.29
CA VAL A 465 11.75 19.45 10.48
C VAL A 465 12.31 18.13 9.98
N LEU A 466 13.02 18.18 8.84
CA LEU A 466 13.72 17.02 8.29
C LEU A 466 14.97 16.69 9.12
N GLU A 467 15.16 15.42 9.46
CA GLU A 467 16.34 14.91 10.17
C GLU A 467 17.11 13.88 9.32
N PRO A 468 18.43 13.75 9.47
CA PRO A 468 19.20 12.70 8.78
C PRO A 468 18.62 11.31 9.04
N GLY A 469 18.51 10.50 7.99
CA GLY A 469 17.84 9.20 8.02
C GLY A 469 16.33 9.23 7.79
N MET A 470 15.67 10.40 7.71
CA MET A 470 14.32 10.45 7.13
C MET A 470 14.36 10.09 5.65
N VAL A 471 13.38 9.32 5.18
CA VAL A 471 13.22 8.92 3.77
C VAL A 471 11.84 9.35 3.27
N LEU A 472 11.80 10.04 2.14
CA LEU A 472 10.61 10.66 1.56
C LEU A 472 10.67 10.72 0.02
N THR A 473 9.50 10.74 -0.62
CA THR A 473 9.34 10.98 -2.06
C THR A 473 9.41 12.48 -2.41
N VAL A 474 9.80 12.80 -3.64
CA VAL A 474 9.63 14.15 -4.24
C VAL A 474 9.00 14.03 -5.63
N GLU A 475 7.68 14.23 -5.70
CA GLU A 475 6.77 13.76 -6.76
C GLU A 475 5.86 14.84 -7.41
N PRO A 476 6.37 16.01 -7.84
CA PRO A 476 5.51 16.99 -8.48
C PRO A 476 4.91 16.45 -9.77
N GLY A 477 3.70 16.94 -10.11
CA GLY A 477 3.05 16.60 -11.36
C GLY A 477 2.04 17.65 -11.81
N LEU A 478 1.71 17.61 -13.10
CA LEU A 478 0.70 18.42 -13.77
C LEU A 478 -0.25 17.53 -14.56
N TYR A 479 -1.56 17.77 -14.41
CA TYR A 479 -2.62 16.94 -14.95
C TYR A 479 -3.67 17.81 -15.64
N PHE A 480 -3.76 17.74 -16.97
CA PHE A 480 -4.70 18.52 -17.78
C PHE A 480 -5.89 17.65 -18.21
N GLN A 481 -6.98 17.66 -17.44
CA GLN A 481 -8.11 16.73 -17.66
C GLN A 481 -8.69 16.78 -19.08
N PRO A 482 -9.11 15.63 -19.66
CA PRO A 482 -9.62 15.54 -21.03
C PRO A 482 -10.86 16.42 -21.29
N ASP A 483 -11.67 16.67 -20.25
CA ASP A 483 -12.90 17.47 -20.31
C ASP A 483 -12.73 18.92 -19.80
N ASP A 484 -11.52 19.36 -19.46
CA ASP A 484 -11.29 20.73 -18.99
C ASP A 484 -11.34 21.77 -20.12
N LEU A 485 -12.53 22.32 -20.35
CA LEU A 485 -12.76 23.37 -21.36
C LEU A 485 -12.09 24.72 -21.05
N THR A 486 -11.47 24.91 -19.87
CA THR A 486 -10.62 26.09 -19.58
C THR A 486 -9.20 25.94 -20.14
N VAL A 487 -8.82 24.72 -20.52
CA VAL A 487 -7.53 24.37 -21.12
C VAL A 487 -7.70 24.23 -22.65
N PRO A 488 -6.75 24.68 -23.49
CA PRO A 488 -6.77 24.47 -24.93
C PRO A 488 -6.79 22.97 -25.28
N GLU A 489 -7.48 22.62 -26.36
CA GLU A 489 -7.76 21.22 -26.73
C GLU A 489 -6.51 20.36 -26.86
N GLU A 490 -5.41 20.93 -27.37
CA GLU A 490 -4.14 20.23 -27.59
C GLU A 490 -3.37 19.88 -26.30
N TRP A 491 -3.71 20.48 -25.15
CA TRP A 491 -3.10 20.17 -23.84
C TRP A 491 -3.88 19.11 -23.06
N ARG A 492 -5.14 18.86 -23.42
CA ARG A 492 -6.03 17.97 -22.66
C ARG A 492 -5.61 16.51 -22.80
N GLY A 493 -5.72 15.75 -21.72
CA GLY A 493 -5.21 14.38 -21.63
C GLY A 493 -3.71 14.27 -21.36
N ILE A 494 -2.97 15.38 -21.22
CA ILE A 494 -1.55 15.34 -20.81
C ILE A 494 -1.48 15.28 -19.28
N GLY A 495 -0.95 14.17 -18.77
CA GLY A 495 -0.51 14.01 -17.39
C GLY A 495 0.99 13.75 -17.32
N VAL A 496 1.68 14.40 -16.38
CA VAL A 496 3.10 14.16 -16.08
C VAL A 496 3.30 14.18 -14.57
N ARG A 497 3.98 13.16 -14.05
CA ARG A 497 4.63 13.14 -12.72
C ARG A 497 6.06 12.62 -12.87
N ILE A 498 6.96 13.12 -12.05
CA ILE A 498 8.36 12.67 -11.94
C ILE A 498 8.66 12.62 -10.45
N GLU A 499 9.14 11.47 -9.97
CA GLU A 499 9.20 11.16 -8.55
C GLU A 499 10.46 10.37 -8.19
N ASP A 500 11.08 10.73 -7.09
CA ASP A 500 12.31 10.08 -6.63
C ASP A 500 12.34 9.92 -5.11
N ASP A 501 12.93 8.81 -4.70
CA ASP A 501 13.15 8.43 -3.31
C ASP A 501 14.40 9.11 -2.76
N LEU A 502 14.23 9.99 -1.77
CA LEU A 502 15.31 10.70 -1.11
C LEU A 502 15.53 10.19 0.31
N VAL A 503 16.78 10.00 0.71
CA VAL A 503 17.19 9.94 2.12
C VAL A 503 17.87 11.25 2.52
N VAL A 504 17.47 11.84 3.64
CA VAL A 504 18.11 13.03 4.21
C VAL A 504 19.46 12.63 4.81
N THR A 505 20.53 13.36 4.48
CA THR A 505 21.90 13.13 4.98
C THR A 505 22.29 14.18 6.02
N ASP A 506 23.50 14.09 6.59
CA ASP A 506 24.02 15.10 7.53
C ASP A 506 24.21 16.50 6.92
N ASP A 507 24.26 16.61 5.59
CA ASP A 507 24.58 17.84 4.85
C ASP A 507 23.62 18.17 3.70
N GLY A 508 22.62 17.32 3.43
CA GLY A 508 21.68 17.47 2.33
C GLY A 508 20.74 16.28 2.19
N HIS A 509 20.72 15.69 1.00
CA HIS A 509 20.01 14.44 0.70
C HIS A 509 20.79 13.60 -0.32
N GLU A 510 20.47 12.32 -0.38
CA GLU A 510 20.87 11.42 -1.45
C GLU A 510 19.61 10.92 -2.18
N ASN A 511 19.62 10.98 -3.51
CA ASN A 511 18.58 10.36 -4.34
C ASN A 511 18.92 8.87 -4.55
N LEU A 512 18.11 8.01 -3.94
CA LEU A 512 18.24 6.55 -4.04
C LEU A 512 17.89 6.05 -5.45
N SER A 513 16.87 6.64 -6.09
CA SER A 513 16.38 6.29 -7.43
C SER A 513 17.14 6.96 -8.59
N ALA A 514 18.31 7.55 -8.32
CA ALA A 514 19.20 8.18 -9.31
C ALA A 514 19.67 7.23 -10.44
N GLY A 515 19.46 5.91 -10.29
CA GLY A 515 19.62 4.93 -11.37
C GLY A 515 18.63 5.07 -12.53
N LEU A 516 17.57 5.87 -12.38
CA LEU A 516 16.58 6.17 -13.43
C LEU A 516 16.69 7.62 -13.90
N PRO A 517 16.76 7.88 -15.22
CA PRO A 517 16.89 9.23 -15.78
C PRO A 517 15.66 10.09 -15.48
N ARG A 518 15.85 11.42 -15.48
CA ARG A 518 14.81 12.40 -15.09
C ARG A 518 14.68 13.60 -16.03
N SER A 519 15.72 13.96 -16.78
CA SER A 519 15.60 14.97 -17.83
C SER A 519 14.93 14.37 -19.08
N ALA A 520 14.22 15.17 -19.86
CA ALA A 520 13.58 14.70 -21.09
C ALA A 520 14.60 14.05 -22.05
N ASP A 521 15.77 14.65 -22.20
CA ASP A 521 16.82 14.17 -23.10
C ASP A 521 17.42 12.83 -22.61
N ASP A 522 17.57 12.65 -21.30
CA ASP A 522 18.05 11.38 -20.72
C ASP A 522 16.99 10.27 -20.81
N ILE A 523 15.71 10.60 -20.72
CA ILE A 523 14.59 9.66 -20.92
C ILE A 523 14.59 9.14 -22.36
N GLU A 524 14.66 10.02 -23.37
CA GLU A 524 14.77 9.61 -24.77
C GLU A 524 16.03 8.77 -25.02
N ALA A 525 17.18 9.20 -24.47
CA ALA A 525 18.45 8.49 -24.60
C ALA A 525 18.50 7.16 -23.82
N TRP A 526 17.62 6.93 -22.84
CA TRP A 526 17.46 5.68 -22.13
C TRP A 526 16.53 4.73 -22.89
N MET A 527 15.34 5.20 -23.30
CA MET A 527 14.40 4.43 -24.12
C MET A 527 15.04 3.94 -25.42
N ALA A 528 15.87 4.77 -26.07
CA ALA A 528 16.60 4.41 -27.29
C ALA A 528 17.57 3.22 -27.11
N ARG A 529 18.00 2.88 -25.88
CA ARG A 529 18.88 1.71 -25.61
C ARG A 529 18.13 0.38 -25.70
N PHE A 530 16.81 0.42 -25.55
CA PHE A 530 15.91 -0.74 -25.58
C PHE A 530 15.11 -0.85 -26.89
N ALA A 531 15.22 0.14 -27.77
CA ALA A 531 14.63 0.11 -29.10
C ALA A 531 15.40 -0.85 -30.04
N GLY A 532 15.05 -2.13 -30.00
CA GLY A 532 15.61 -3.22 -30.83
C GLY A 532 14.54 -4.05 -31.55
#